data_AF-A0A7V3KNR7-F1
#
_entry.id   AF-A0A7V3KNR7-F1
#
_cell.length_a   1.000
_cell.length_b   1.000
_cell.length_c   1.000
_cell.angle_alpha   90.00
_cell.angle_beta   90.00
_cell.angle_gamma   90.00
#
_symmetry.space_group_name_H-M   'P 1'
#
loop_
_entity.id
_entity.type
_entity.pdbx_description
1 polymer ?
#
loop_
_entity_poly.entity_id
_entity_poly.type
_entity_poly.pdbx_seq_one_letter_code
_entity_poly.pdbx_strand_id
1 'polypeptide(L)' 'FKSVSEDNYIFEGYDRKSGELRWTATRVDLIFGHNPQLRAIAEVYACDDAQEKFLNDFVSAWTKVMNLDRFHNRQ' A
#
# COMPACT_ATOMS: atom_id res chain seq x y z
N PHE A 1 -3.51 -15.03 -4.13
CA PHE A 1 -2.66 -14.50 -5.21
C PHE A 1 -1.82 -15.63 -5.76
N LYS A 2 -1.72 -15.75 -7.09
CA LYS A 2 -0.85 -16.72 -7.77
C LYS A 2 0.14 -15.95 -8.63
N SER A 3 1.41 -16.34 -8.61
CA SER A 3 2.40 -15.76 -9.51
C SER A 3 2.12 -16.18 -10.94
N VAL A 4 2.29 -15.25 -11.89
CA VAL A 4 2.11 -15.49 -13.32
C VAL A 4 3.31 -15.09 -14.18
N SER A 5 4.34 -14.49 -13.57
CA SER A 5 5.61 -14.18 -14.23
C SER A 5 6.70 -15.16 -13.78
N GLU A 6 7.60 -15.57 -14.68
CA GLU A 6 8.74 -16.44 -14.37
C GLU A 6 9.58 -15.91 -13.19
N ASP A 7 9.76 -14.58 -13.13
CA ASP A 7 10.54 -13.91 -12.08
C ASP A 7 9.75 -13.66 -10.77
N ASN A 8 8.50 -14.11 -10.69
CA ASN A 8 7.60 -13.88 -9.56
C ASN A 8 7.43 -12.41 -9.12
N TYR A 9 7.43 -11.50 -10.10
CA TYR A 9 7.15 -10.07 -9.86
C TYR A 9 5.65 -9.74 -9.96
N ILE A 10 4.88 -10.47 -10.78
CA ILE A 10 3.46 -10.22 -11.00
C ILE A 10 2.62 -11.36 -10.44
N PHE A 11 1.60 -10.99 -9.69
CA PHE A 11 0.64 -11.87 -9.07
C PHE A 11 -0.78 -11.51 -9.46
N GLU A 12 -1.60 -12.53 -9.64
CA GLU A 12 -3.02 -12.38 -9.93
C GLU A 12 -3.89 -12.76 -8.72
N GLY A 13 -4.85 -11.89 -8.44
CA GLY A 13 -5.88 -12.03 -7.43
C GLY A 13 -7.22 -12.31 -8.09
N TYR A 14 -7.82 -13.45 -7.75
CA TYR A 14 -9.09 -13.90 -8.30
C TYR A 14 -10.19 -13.80 -7.25
N ASP A 15 -11.41 -13.48 -7.68
CA ASP A 15 -12.58 -13.61 -6.82
C ASP A 15 -12.76 -15.07 -6.39
N ARG A 16 -12.98 -15.30 -5.09
CA ARG A 16 -13.05 -16.68 -4.56
C ARG A 16 -14.33 -17.40 -4.97
N LYS A 17 -15.40 -16.67 -5.33
CA LYS A 17 -16.68 -17.25 -5.70
C LYS A 17 -16.80 -17.43 -7.21
N SER A 18 -16.51 -16.39 -7.99
CA SER A 18 -16.65 -16.44 -9.46
C SER A 18 -15.43 -17.01 -10.16
N GLY A 19 -14.24 -16.97 -9.55
CA GLY A 19 -12.99 -17.33 -10.20
C GLY A 19 -12.53 -16.30 -11.23
N GLU A 20 -13.18 -15.13 -11.31
CA GLU A 20 -12.80 -14.06 -12.22
C GLU A 20 -11.56 -13.33 -11.71
N LEU A 21 -10.67 -12.96 -12.64
CA LEU A 21 -9.52 -12.12 -12.34
C LEU A 21 -10.01 -10.75 -11.89
N ARG A 22 -9.63 -10.34 -10.67
CA ARG A 22 -10.00 -9.04 -10.10
C ARG A 22 -8.82 -8.08 -9.97
N TRP A 23 -7.64 -8.60 -9.67
CA TRP A 23 -6.50 -7.76 -9.29
C TRP A 23 -5.20 -8.31 -9.88
N THR A 24 -4.31 -7.42 -10.26
CA THR A 24 -2.89 -7.70 -10.50
C THR A 24 -2.08 -6.92 -9.48
N ALA A 25 -1.04 -7.54 -8.93
CA ALA A 25 -0.25 -6.96 -7.85
C ALA A 25 1.22 -7.44 -7.92
N THR A 26 2.11 -6.69 -7.30
CA THR A 26 3.51 -7.04 -7.13
C THR A 26 3.82 -7.43 -5.69
N ARG A 27 5.07 -7.85 -5.43
CA ARG A 27 5.55 -8.09 -4.05
C ARG A 27 5.47 -6.84 -3.17
N VAL A 28 5.64 -5.65 -3.74
CA VAL A 28 5.59 -4.37 -3.02
C VAL A 28 4.18 -4.10 -2.52
N ASP A 29 3.16 -4.53 -3.25
CA ASP A 29 1.76 -4.38 -2.84
C ASP A 29 1.39 -5.45 -1.79
N LEU A 30 1.76 -6.71 -2.06
CA LEU A 30 1.36 -7.85 -1.23
C LEU A 30 2.04 -7.88 0.15
N ILE A 31 3.20 -7.22 0.33
CA ILE A 31 3.90 -7.21 1.61
C ILE A 31 3.07 -6.57 2.73
N PHE A 32 2.20 -5.62 2.41
CA PHE A 32 1.29 -4.97 3.36
C PHE A 32 0.23 -5.94 3.91
N GLY A 33 -0.09 -7.03 3.20
CA GLY A 33 -1.01 -8.07 3.68
C GLY A 33 -0.32 -9.27 4.34
N HIS A 34 1.00 -9.42 4.17
CA HIS A 34 1.77 -10.59 4.58
C HIS A 34 2.67 -10.33 5.80
N ASN A 35 3.28 -9.15 5.91
CA ASN A 35 4.11 -8.80 7.07
C ASN A 35 3.21 -8.35 8.24
N PRO A 36 3.32 -8.94 9.45
CA PRO A 36 2.43 -8.61 10.58
C PRO A 36 2.41 -7.13 10.98
N GLN A 37 3.56 -6.45 10.94
CA GLN A 37 3.65 -5.03 11.33
C GLN A 37 3.02 -4.13 10.27
N LEU A 38 3.32 -4.37 8.99
CA LEU A 38 2.73 -3.60 7.89
C LEU A 38 1.22 -3.87 7.77
N ARG A 39 0.80 -5.09 8.04
CA ARG A 39 -0.61 -5.47 8.07
C ARG A 39 -1.37 -4.73 9.16
N ALA A 40 -0.83 -4.61 10.37
CA ALA A 40 -1.47 -3.83 11.43
C ALA A 40 -1.68 -2.36 11.02
N ILE A 41 -0.71 -1.76 10.31
CA ILE A 41 -0.85 -0.39 9.78
C ILE A 41 -1.91 -0.34 8.68
N ALA A 42 -1.91 -1.30 7.75
CA ALA A 42 -2.89 -1.37 6.67
C ALA A 42 -4.31 -1.54 7.22
N GLU A 43 -4.50 -2.31 8.28
CA GLU A 43 -5.79 -2.52 8.95
C GLU A 43 -6.32 -1.21 9.57
N VAL A 44 -5.45 -0.37 10.17
CA VAL A 44 -5.85 0.96 10.68
C VAL A 44 -6.42 1.85 9.57
N TYR A 45 -5.81 1.85 8.38
CA TYR A 45 -6.30 2.66 7.26
C TYR A 45 -7.47 2.03 6.50
N ALA A 46 -7.74 0.74 6.71
CA ALA A 46 -8.84 0.02 6.10
C ALA A 46 -10.15 0.07 6.92
N CYS A 47 -10.13 0.64 8.12
CA CYS A 47 -11.33 0.87 8.92
C CYS A 47 -12.27 1.89 8.26
N ASP A 48 -13.58 1.71 8.47
CA ASP A 48 -14.63 2.55 7.84
C ASP A 48 -14.53 4.04 8.19
N ASP A 49 -13.94 4.38 9.34
CA ASP A 49 -13.76 5.74 9.86
C ASP A 49 -12.38 6.34 9.53
N ALA A 50 -11.51 5.61 8.83
CA ALA A 50 -10.12 6.00 8.64
C ALA A 50 -9.86 6.88 7.40
N GLN A 51 -10.89 7.18 6.59
CA GLN A 51 -10.70 7.90 5.32
C GLN A 51 -10.07 9.29 5.49
N GLU A 52 -10.57 10.10 6.42
CA GLU A 52 -10.02 11.44 6.66
C GLU A 52 -8.58 11.36 7.20
N LYS A 53 -8.34 10.42 8.13
CA LYS A 53 -7.00 10.16 8.66
C LYS A 53 -6.01 9.77 7.57
N PHE A 54 -6.40 8.86 6.68
CA PHE A 54 -5.56 8.42 5.56
C PHE A 54 -5.17 9.60 4.66
N LEU A 55 -6.13 10.46 4.30
CA LEU A 55 -5.86 11.64 3.47
C LEU A 55 -4.87 12.59 4.15
N ASN A 56 -5.10 12.92 5.42
CA ASN A 56 -4.25 13.84 6.18
C ASN A 56 -2.82 13.29 6.34
N ASP A 57 -2.68 12.01 6.67
CA ASP A 57 -1.39 11.36 6.85
C ASP A 57 -0.64 11.23 5.51
N PHE A 58 -1.34 10.93 4.43
CA PHE A 58 -0.76 10.89 3.08
C PHE A 58 -0.23 12.27 2.64
N VAL A 59 -1.03 13.33 2.81
CA VAL A 59 -0.62 14.70 2.47
C VAL A 59 0.59 15.11 3.30
N SER A 60 0.58 14.83 4.61
CA SER A 60 1.71 15.14 5.51
C SER A 60 2.99 14.42 5.08
N ALA A 61 2.90 13.13 4.76
CA ALA A 61 4.04 12.35 4.27
C ALA A 61 4.57 12.89 2.94
N TRP A 62 3.68 13.23 2.00
CA TRP A 62 4.03 13.83 0.72
C TRP A 62 4.76 15.17 0.90
N THR A 63 4.18 16.08 1.67
CA THR A 63 4.76 17.39 1.99
C THR A 63 6.12 17.24 2.67
N LYS A 64 6.29 16.26 3.55
CA LYS A 64 7.59 15.97 4.18
C LYS A 64 8.63 15.61 3.14
N VAL A 65 8.34 14.66 2.24
CA VAL A 65 9.28 14.22 1.19
C VAL A 65 9.65 15.38 0.27
N MET A 66 8.68 16.20 -0.13
CA MET A 66 8.90 17.37 -0.99
C MET A 66 9.75 18.49 -0.37
N ASN A 67 9.98 18.46 0.94
CA ASN A 67 10.79 19.45 1.65
C ASN A 67 12.14 18.88 2.15
N LEU A 68 12.46 17.61 1.89
CA LEU A 68 13.69 16.98 2.41
C LEU A 68 14.98 17.65 1.93
N ASP A 69 14.95 18.27 0.74
CA ASP A 69 16.08 18.97 0.12
C ASP A 69 16.13 20.48 0.47
N ARG A 70 15.13 21.01 1.19
CA ARG A 70 15.03 22.44 1.54
C ARG A 70 15.77 22.78 2.83
N PHE A 71 17.09 22.63 2.83
CA PHE A 71 17.94 22.91 4.00
C PHE A 71 17.96 24.37 4.44
N HIS A 72 17.66 25.32 3.55
CA HIS A 72 17.63 26.76 3.86
C HIS A 72 16.53 27.16 4.85
N ASN A 73 15.49 26.34 5.00
CA ASN A 73 14.37 26.59 5.92
C ASN A 73 14.59 25.97 7.31
N ARG A 74 15.80 25.46 7.60
CA ARG A 74 16.20 25.00 8.94
C ARG A 74 17.09 26.04 9.62
N GLN A 75 16.49 27.13 10.12
CA GLN A 75 17.09 28.03 11.10
C GLN A 75 16.14 28.22 12.27
#